data_AF-A0A6I3ELB0-F1
#
_entry.id   AF-A0A6I3ELB0-F1
#
_cell.length_a   1.000
_cell.length_b   1.000
_cell.length_c   1.000
_cell.angle_alpha   90.00
_cell.angle_beta   90.00
_cell.angle_gamma   90.00
#
_symmetry.space_group_name_H-M   'P 1'
#
loop_
_entity.id
_entity.type
_entity.pdbx_description
1 polymer ?
#
loop_
_entity_poly.entity_id
_entity_poly.type
_entity_poly.pdbx_seq_one_letter_code
_entity_poly.pdbx_strand_id
1 'polypeptide(L)'
;MSDRHRFGADVTKEVLDRRNLHVSKFSRLYVMPVSDAKINCDYRSIEVLSLNTIMTDKSSPQISHQISPEISTRPRLPAYKAGCITGIIPALLGPSGTKEIPSWMPNCVQGARQVVLLVIDGLGWHQLQKNLEHCPTLATMQGSSITTVAPTTTVSALTSITTGLAPAEHGLVGYRIDMGGRVMQMLKWGDEKGDLRNMYSPDLVQPCPPFMGASVPVLSKAELEGSAFTQAHLRGVRPKGWRAASSISVEIGELLRAGEKFIYAYYDGVDKIAHERGFGPFYEAELRSADSLVANIKEVLVSGSVLLVTADHGQVMVGTNTTPPHANVLAMTAYQSGEGRFRWLHARNGTEVELLARATQHHSDCAWVV
;
A
#
# COMPACT_ATOMS: atom_id res chain seq x y z
N MET A 1 32.80 10.89 -33.32
CA MET A 1 31.35 10.65 -33.18
C MET A 1 31.13 9.78 -31.96
N SER A 2 30.87 10.40 -30.81
CA SER A 2 30.40 9.74 -29.58
C SER A 2 29.60 10.77 -28.77
N ASP A 3 29.06 10.33 -27.63
CA ASP A 3 28.53 11.17 -26.54
C ASP A 3 27.12 11.76 -26.72
N ARG A 4 26.10 10.93 -26.42
CA ARG A 4 24.80 11.36 -25.88
C ARG A 4 24.20 10.34 -24.90
N HIS A 5 24.87 10.08 -23.78
CA HIS A 5 24.30 9.35 -22.63
C HIS A 5 24.86 9.94 -21.32
N ARG A 6 24.13 10.91 -20.72
CA ARG A 6 24.20 11.36 -19.31
C ARG A 6 23.33 12.60 -19.09
N PHE A 7 22.04 12.41 -18.87
CA PHE A 7 21.14 13.36 -18.19
C PHE A 7 19.98 12.54 -17.61
N GLY A 8 19.81 12.52 -16.29
CA GLY A 8 18.72 11.77 -15.64
C GLY A 8 19.00 11.12 -14.28
N ALA A 9 20.21 11.24 -13.69
CA ALA A 9 20.56 10.54 -12.44
C ALA A 9 20.98 11.42 -11.25
N ASP A 10 21.39 12.67 -11.45
CA ASP A 10 22.07 13.45 -10.39
C ASP A 10 21.18 14.45 -9.60
N VAL A 11 19.95 14.74 -10.07
CA VAL A 11 19.07 15.72 -9.39
C VAL A 11 18.54 15.23 -8.03
N THR A 12 18.60 13.92 -7.75
CA THR A 12 18.05 13.31 -6.52
C THR A 12 18.99 13.36 -5.31
N LYS A 13 20.20 13.91 -5.42
CA LYS A 13 21.23 13.79 -4.37
C LYS A 13 21.51 15.05 -3.53
N GLU A 14 21.15 16.25 -3.98
CA GLU A 14 21.73 17.50 -3.45
C GLU A 14 20.77 18.39 -2.62
N VAL A 15 19.52 17.96 -2.38
CA VAL A 15 18.49 18.77 -1.67
C VAL A 15 18.29 18.36 -0.19
N LEU A 16 19.03 17.37 0.31
CA LEU A 16 18.76 16.71 1.60
C LEU A 16 19.64 17.18 2.78
N ASP A 17 19.71 18.48 3.04
CA ASP A 17 20.09 18.95 4.39
C ASP A 17 19.47 20.31 4.81
N ARG A 18 18.32 20.22 5.52
CA ARG A 18 17.81 21.19 6.51
C ARG A 18 16.67 20.57 7.33
N ARG A 19 16.31 21.22 8.44
CA ARG A 19 15.72 20.58 9.63
C ARG A 19 14.18 20.60 9.66
N ASN A 20 13.62 19.59 10.34
CA ASN A 20 12.30 19.52 10.98
C ASN A 20 11.05 19.90 10.15
N LEU A 21 10.31 18.89 9.66
CA LEU A 21 8.93 18.56 10.11
C LEU A 21 8.37 17.32 9.35
N HIS A 22 7.24 16.76 9.79
CA HIS A 22 6.92 15.33 9.61
C HIS A 22 5.71 15.00 8.71
N VAL A 23 5.83 13.91 7.94
CA VAL A 23 4.69 13.17 7.35
C VAL A 23 4.90 11.67 7.57
N SER A 24 4.01 11.01 8.33
CA SER A 24 4.10 9.58 8.66
C SER A 24 3.10 8.74 7.87
N LYS A 25 3.56 7.66 7.22
CA LYS A 25 2.71 6.63 6.59
C LYS A 25 3.37 5.25 6.61
N PHE A 26 2.55 4.20 6.73
CA PHE A 26 2.98 2.80 6.82
C PHE A 26 1.94 1.85 6.22
N SER A 27 2.38 0.72 5.68
CA SER A 27 1.57 -0.46 5.31
C SER A 27 2.46 -1.73 5.40
N ARG A 28 1.89 -2.94 5.62
CA ARG A 28 2.53 -4.23 5.29
C ARG A 28 1.51 -5.35 5.09
N LEU A 29 1.98 -6.30 4.29
CA LEU A 29 1.81 -7.74 4.25
C LEU A 29 1.67 -8.53 5.60
N TYR A 30 0.66 -9.40 5.71
CA TYR A 30 0.41 -10.39 6.76
C TYR A 30 0.18 -11.77 6.12
N VAL A 31 0.59 -12.88 6.75
CA VAL A 31 0.33 -14.25 6.23
C VAL A 31 -0.10 -15.23 7.31
N MET A 32 -1.04 -16.13 6.98
CA MET A 32 -1.27 -17.37 7.73
C MET A 32 -0.83 -18.60 6.93
N PRO A 33 -0.05 -19.52 7.51
CA PRO A 33 0.00 -20.89 7.06
C PRO A 33 -1.25 -21.67 7.53
N VAL A 34 -1.67 -22.65 6.74
CA VAL A 34 -2.53 -23.75 7.18
C VAL A 34 -1.66 -24.99 7.26
N SER A 35 -1.55 -25.59 8.45
CA SER A 35 -0.95 -26.91 8.62
C SER A 35 -2.02 -28.00 8.56
N ASP A 36 -1.81 -29.01 7.72
CA ASP A 36 -2.68 -30.18 7.65
C ASP A 36 -2.67 -31.01 8.95
N ALA A 37 -3.70 -31.86 9.05
CA ALA A 37 -4.10 -32.71 10.16
C ALA A 37 -3.00 -33.38 11.01
N LYS A 38 -3.25 -33.39 12.33
CA LYS A 38 -2.81 -34.38 13.35
C LYS A 38 -1.52 -35.16 13.04
N ILE A 39 -0.38 -34.62 13.46
CA ILE A 39 0.79 -35.44 13.81
C ILE A 39 1.17 -35.14 15.26
N ASN A 40 1.23 -36.20 16.06
CA ASN A 40 1.58 -36.17 17.47
C ASN A 40 3.10 -36.22 17.60
N CYS A 41 3.75 -35.07 17.85
CA CYS A 41 5.20 -34.98 18.09
C CYS A 41 5.48 -34.14 19.33
N ASP A 42 5.63 -34.82 20.47
CA ASP A 42 6.35 -34.35 21.64
C ASP A 42 7.81 -34.07 21.26
N TYR A 43 8.27 -32.82 21.37
CA TYR A 43 9.68 -32.52 21.53
C TYR A 43 9.91 -31.40 22.54
N ARG A 44 10.48 -31.82 23.67
CA ARG A 44 10.95 -30.98 24.78
C ARG A 44 12.13 -30.09 24.36
N SER A 45 12.24 -28.97 25.07
CA SER A 45 13.49 -28.33 25.50
C SER A 45 14.58 -28.04 24.44
N ILE A 46 14.75 -26.75 24.13
CA ILE A 46 16.06 -26.12 24.31
C ILE A 46 15.90 -25.07 25.41
N GLU A 47 16.15 -25.49 26.65
CA GLU A 47 16.27 -24.58 27.79
C GLU A 47 17.72 -24.13 27.95
N VAL A 48 17.91 -22.87 28.35
CA VAL A 48 19.15 -22.40 28.97
C VAL A 48 18.77 -21.52 30.16
N LEU A 49 18.46 -22.15 31.31
CA LEU A 49 19.24 -21.98 32.55
C LEU A 49 18.62 -22.69 33.77
N SER A 50 19.48 -23.42 34.46
CA SER A 50 19.23 -24.19 35.68
C SER A 50 18.50 -23.41 36.79
N LEU A 51 17.49 -24.05 37.40
CA LEU A 51 16.92 -23.66 38.68
C LEU A 51 17.69 -24.31 39.83
N ASN A 52 18.03 -23.51 40.84
CA ASN A 52 18.22 -24.00 42.20
C ASN A 52 17.54 -23.03 43.19
N THR A 53 16.74 -23.59 44.08
CA THR A 53 15.92 -22.89 45.07
C THR A 53 16.76 -22.31 46.21
N ILE A 54 16.40 -21.12 46.71
CA ILE A 54 16.33 -20.77 48.15
C ILE A 54 15.68 -19.37 48.29
N MET A 55 14.89 -19.18 49.35
CA MET A 55 14.31 -17.87 49.70
C MET A 55 15.36 -16.92 50.27
N THR A 56 15.33 -15.63 49.90
CA THR A 56 15.03 -14.49 50.82
C THR A 56 15.24 -13.12 50.17
N ASP A 57 14.41 -12.18 50.62
CA ASP A 57 14.59 -10.71 50.65
C ASP A 57 14.49 -9.86 49.37
N LYS A 58 14.26 -8.57 49.60
CA LYS A 58 13.68 -7.58 48.70
C LYS A 58 14.66 -7.05 47.66
N SER A 59 14.20 -6.88 46.43
CA SER A 59 14.20 -5.58 45.75
C SER A 59 13.44 -5.67 44.42
N SER A 60 12.52 -4.73 44.18
CA SER A 60 11.89 -4.56 42.88
C SER A 60 12.68 -3.53 42.06
N PRO A 61 12.98 -3.83 40.79
CA PRO A 61 13.10 -2.81 39.76
C PRO A 61 11.92 -2.98 38.77
N GLN A 62 11.12 -1.93 38.61
CA GLN A 62 10.15 -1.86 37.52
C GLN A 62 10.91 -1.77 36.18
N ILE A 63 10.68 -2.71 35.26
CA ILE A 63 11.18 -2.59 33.88
C ILE A 63 10.13 -1.88 33.04
N SER A 64 10.27 -0.56 32.93
CA SER A 64 9.48 0.27 32.02
C SER A 64 10.01 0.17 30.59
N HIS A 65 9.31 -0.54 29.69
CA HIS A 65 9.58 -0.47 28.25
C HIS A 65 8.72 0.60 27.57
N GLN A 66 9.04 1.87 27.83
CA GLN A 66 8.68 2.96 26.91
C GLN A 66 9.66 2.96 25.73
N ILE A 67 9.31 2.25 24.65
CA ILE A 67 9.96 2.45 23.35
C ILE A 67 9.23 3.59 22.65
N SER A 68 9.64 4.82 22.96
CA SER A 68 9.29 6.00 22.16
C SER A 68 10.06 5.90 20.83
N PRO A 69 9.39 5.79 19.67
CA PRO A 69 10.10 5.75 18.40
C PRO A 69 10.68 7.13 18.09
N GLU A 70 11.99 7.22 17.88
CA GLU A 70 12.61 8.44 17.36
C GLU A 70 11.98 8.81 16.01
N ILE A 71 11.29 9.93 15.96
CA ILE A 71 10.61 10.38 14.73
C ILE A 71 11.62 11.07 13.83
N SER A 72 12.12 10.34 12.83
CA SER A 72 13.06 10.88 11.85
C SER A 72 12.49 12.11 11.14
N THR A 73 13.32 13.14 11.01
CA THR A 73 12.98 14.42 10.36
C THR A 73 13.05 14.36 8.84
N ARG A 74 13.51 13.24 8.26
CA ARG A 74 13.59 13.03 6.81
C ARG A 74 12.44 12.12 6.34
N PRO A 75 11.81 12.41 5.19
CA PRO A 75 10.71 11.60 4.67
C PRO A 75 11.20 10.18 4.38
N ARG A 76 10.39 9.19 4.76
CA ARG A 76 10.71 7.77 4.54
C ARG A 76 10.52 7.42 3.07
N LEU A 77 11.64 7.25 2.36
CA LEU A 77 11.64 6.82 0.96
C LEU A 77 11.10 5.38 0.84
N PRO A 78 10.42 5.02 -0.27
CA PRO A 78 10.05 3.64 -0.55
C PRO A 78 11.27 2.72 -0.61
N ALA A 79 11.25 1.65 0.17
CA ALA A 79 12.32 0.67 0.26
C ALA A 79 12.19 -0.37 -0.86
N TYR A 80 12.25 0.07 -2.12
CA TYR A 80 12.00 -0.75 -3.32
C TYR A 80 12.80 -2.07 -3.38
N LYS A 81 13.94 -2.17 -2.67
CA LYS A 81 14.80 -3.37 -2.59
C LYS A 81 14.69 -4.16 -1.27
N ALA A 82 13.97 -3.65 -0.27
CA ALA A 82 14.02 -4.15 1.12
C ALA A 82 12.64 -4.11 1.81
N GLY A 83 11.60 -4.50 1.09
CA GLY A 83 10.22 -4.45 1.55
C GLY A 83 9.49 -3.20 1.03
N CYS A 84 8.93 -3.34 -0.17
CA CYS A 84 7.99 -2.41 -0.77
C CYS A 84 6.84 -3.20 -1.40
N ILE A 85 5.65 -2.61 -1.49
CA ILE A 85 4.49 -3.22 -2.16
C ILE A 85 4.77 -3.61 -3.62
N THR A 86 5.70 -2.91 -4.30
CA THR A 86 6.18 -3.24 -5.66
C THR A 86 6.85 -4.62 -5.72
N GLY A 87 7.44 -5.10 -4.62
CA GLY A 87 8.11 -6.39 -4.57
C GLY A 87 7.17 -7.59 -4.42
N ILE A 88 5.87 -7.38 -4.20
CA ILE A 88 4.92 -8.47 -3.91
C ILE A 88 4.70 -9.33 -5.17
N ILE A 89 4.21 -8.74 -6.25
CA ILE A 89 3.89 -9.50 -7.47
C ILE A 89 5.13 -10.12 -8.14
N PRO A 90 6.27 -9.41 -8.29
CA PRO A 90 7.50 -10.01 -8.81
C PRO A 90 8.03 -11.20 -7.99
N ALA A 91 7.85 -11.20 -6.66
CA ALA A 91 8.24 -12.32 -5.81
C ALA A 91 7.30 -13.55 -5.95
N LEU A 92 6.02 -13.34 -6.26
CA LEU A 92 5.03 -14.42 -6.35
C LEU A 92 4.91 -15.02 -7.75
N LEU A 93 5.00 -14.17 -8.79
CA LEU A 93 4.80 -14.52 -10.20
C LEU A 93 6.08 -14.52 -11.04
N GLY A 94 7.22 -14.16 -10.45
CA GLY A 94 8.53 -14.25 -11.10
C GLY A 94 8.98 -15.70 -11.38
N PRO A 95 10.11 -15.90 -12.08
CA PRO A 95 10.55 -17.24 -12.54
C PRO A 95 10.70 -18.30 -11.44
N SER A 96 11.15 -17.92 -10.25
CA SER A 96 11.26 -18.83 -9.09
C SER A 96 9.89 -19.12 -8.45
N GLY A 97 8.90 -18.26 -8.67
CA GLY A 97 7.63 -18.25 -7.96
C GLY A 97 7.83 -18.28 -6.45
N THR A 98 6.95 -18.99 -5.74
CA THR A 98 7.03 -19.18 -4.29
C THR A 98 8.25 -20.00 -3.82
N LYS A 99 9.10 -20.55 -4.69
CA LYS A 99 10.27 -21.37 -4.25
C LYS A 99 11.33 -20.54 -3.54
N GLU A 100 11.50 -19.30 -3.97
CA GLU A 100 12.48 -18.34 -3.44
C GLU A 100 11.75 -17.03 -3.16
N ILE A 101 11.61 -16.68 -1.88
CA ILE A 101 10.95 -15.44 -1.47
C ILE A 101 11.97 -14.47 -0.86
N PRO A 102 11.80 -13.15 -1.00
CA PRO A 102 12.63 -12.18 -0.30
C PRO A 102 12.52 -12.32 1.22
N SER A 103 13.61 -12.06 1.96
CA SER A 103 13.66 -12.19 3.43
C SER A 103 12.71 -11.29 4.21
N TRP A 104 12.09 -10.29 3.57
CA TRP A 104 11.04 -9.46 4.15
C TRP A 104 9.63 -10.04 3.96
N MET A 105 9.44 -11.07 3.13
CA MET A 105 8.17 -11.76 2.95
C MET A 105 8.07 -12.90 3.98
N PRO A 106 6.91 -13.18 4.59
CA PRO A 106 6.80 -14.22 5.62
C PRO A 106 7.15 -15.62 5.09
N ASN A 107 7.96 -16.37 5.86
CA ASN A 107 8.51 -17.67 5.48
C ASN A 107 7.46 -18.70 5.03
N CYS A 108 6.24 -18.62 5.56
CA CYS A 108 5.13 -19.50 5.18
C CYS A 108 4.68 -19.36 3.72
N VAL A 109 5.03 -18.27 3.01
CA VAL A 109 4.80 -18.16 1.56
C VAL A 109 5.74 -19.08 0.76
N GLN A 110 6.90 -19.46 1.33
CA GLN A 110 7.88 -20.26 0.62
C GLN A 110 7.37 -21.68 0.37
N GLY A 111 7.39 -22.11 -0.89
CA GLY A 111 6.86 -23.41 -1.33
C GLY A 111 5.34 -23.50 -1.40
N ALA A 112 4.59 -22.42 -1.14
CA ALA A 112 3.14 -22.42 -1.27
C ALA A 112 2.71 -22.76 -2.71
N ARG A 113 1.77 -23.69 -2.87
CA ARG A 113 1.26 -24.15 -4.18
C ARG A 113 0.24 -23.18 -4.77
N GLN A 114 -0.50 -22.50 -3.89
CA GLN A 114 -1.53 -21.53 -4.23
C GLN A 114 -1.42 -20.34 -3.28
N VAL A 115 -1.58 -19.11 -3.78
CA VAL A 115 -1.48 -17.89 -2.98
C VAL A 115 -2.70 -17.01 -3.22
N VAL A 116 -3.38 -16.62 -2.14
CA VAL A 116 -4.44 -15.60 -2.15
C VAL A 116 -3.84 -14.29 -1.66
N LEU A 117 -3.68 -13.30 -2.54
CA LEU A 117 -3.29 -11.94 -2.17
C LEU A 117 -4.54 -11.08 -1.93
N LEU A 118 -4.85 -10.79 -0.66
CA LEU A 118 -5.92 -9.87 -0.27
C LEU A 118 -5.33 -8.47 0.01
N VAL A 119 -5.65 -7.48 -0.82
CA VAL A 119 -5.34 -6.07 -0.55
C VAL A 119 -6.53 -5.43 0.18
N ILE A 120 -6.32 -5.00 1.42
CA ILE A 120 -7.26 -4.20 2.20
C ILE A 120 -6.81 -2.74 2.10
N ASP A 121 -7.56 -1.92 1.38
CA ASP A 121 -7.23 -0.50 1.17
C ASP A 121 -7.14 0.24 2.51
N GLY A 122 -6.13 1.10 2.64
CA GLY A 122 -5.96 1.99 3.81
C GLY A 122 -5.54 1.32 5.12
N LEU A 123 -5.43 -0.02 5.19
CA LEU A 123 -5.04 -0.76 6.40
C LEU A 123 -3.54 -0.63 6.72
N GLY A 124 -3.16 0.56 7.19
CA GLY A 124 -1.78 0.88 7.55
C GLY A 124 -1.28 0.10 8.77
N TRP A 125 0.00 -0.30 8.75
CA TRP A 125 0.58 -1.15 9.82
C TRP A 125 0.44 -0.52 11.21
N HIS A 126 0.71 0.78 11.35
CA HIS A 126 0.65 1.47 12.65
C HIS A 126 -0.79 1.67 13.13
N GLN A 127 -1.75 1.69 12.21
CA GLN A 127 -3.17 1.75 12.52
C GLN A 127 -3.63 0.38 13.01
N LEU A 128 -3.30 -0.71 12.32
CA LEU A 128 -3.64 -2.05 12.79
C LEU A 128 -2.98 -2.38 14.14
N GLN A 129 -1.68 -2.11 14.31
CA GLN A 129 -0.98 -2.42 15.57
C GLN A 129 -1.61 -1.74 16.80
N LYS A 130 -2.25 -0.57 16.61
CA LYS A 130 -3.01 0.13 17.66
C LYS A 130 -4.44 -0.39 17.89
N ASN A 131 -4.94 -1.24 17.00
CA ASN A 131 -6.32 -1.73 16.97
C ASN A 131 -6.39 -3.27 16.88
N LEU A 132 -5.35 -4.00 17.29
CA LEU A 132 -5.31 -5.48 17.22
C LEU A 132 -6.43 -6.15 18.02
N GLU A 133 -6.93 -5.49 19.07
CA GLU A 133 -8.11 -5.88 19.84
C GLU A 133 -9.42 -5.95 19.01
N HIS A 134 -9.47 -5.27 17.86
CA HIS A 134 -10.57 -5.35 16.90
C HIS A 134 -10.29 -6.31 15.75
N CYS A 135 -9.07 -6.83 15.66
CA CYS A 135 -8.61 -7.69 14.58
C CYS A 135 -7.92 -8.97 15.11
N PRO A 136 -8.64 -9.82 15.87
CA PRO A 136 -8.06 -10.99 16.50
C PRO A 136 -7.49 -12.01 15.50
N THR A 137 -8.05 -12.12 14.30
CA THR A 137 -7.53 -13.04 13.26
C THR A 137 -6.19 -12.51 12.72
N LEU A 138 -6.15 -11.25 12.30
CA LEU A 138 -4.94 -10.55 11.84
C LEU A 138 -3.84 -10.52 12.92
N ALA A 139 -4.22 -10.44 14.19
CA ALA A 139 -3.28 -10.50 15.33
C ALA A 139 -2.56 -11.86 15.46
N THR A 140 -3.13 -12.95 14.94
CA THR A 140 -2.48 -14.28 14.89
C THR A 140 -1.60 -14.51 13.65
N MET A 141 -1.57 -13.56 12.71
CA MET A 141 -0.82 -13.70 11.46
C MET A 141 0.66 -13.33 11.62
N GLN A 142 1.52 -13.91 10.78
CA GLN A 142 2.94 -13.55 10.70
C GLN A 142 3.11 -12.30 9.80
N GLY A 143 3.74 -11.24 10.30
CA GLY A 143 3.85 -9.92 9.64
C GLY A 143 4.84 -8.96 10.34
N SER A 144 5.01 -7.71 9.84
CA SER A 144 5.93 -6.65 10.35
C SER A 144 5.72 -5.33 9.55
N SER A 145 6.63 -4.35 9.43
CA SER A 145 6.40 -3.09 8.65
C SER A 145 7.26 -2.94 7.37
N ILE A 146 6.66 -2.73 6.18
CA ILE A 146 7.37 -2.43 4.91
C ILE A 146 7.23 -0.94 4.54
N THR A 147 7.25 -0.63 3.25
CA THR A 147 6.94 0.65 2.62
C THR A 147 5.92 0.48 1.49
N THR A 148 5.19 1.56 1.23
CA THR A 148 4.41 1.79 0.02
C THR A 148 5.16 2.80 -0.86
N VAL A 149 4.62 3.14 -2.03
CA VAL A 149 5.25 4.01 -3.04
C VAL A 149 5.00 5.49 -2.80
N ALA A 150 5.69 6.36 -3.54
CA ALA A 150 5.46 7.81 -3.52
C ALA A 150 4.92 8.28 -4.90
N PRO A 151 3.77 8.98 -4.95
CA PRO A 151 2.89 9.32 -3.84
C PRO A 151 2.08 8.11 -3.33
N THR A 152 1.73 8.20 -2.06
CA THR A 152 0.94 7.20 -1.32
C THR A 152 -0.55 7.45 -1.52
N THR A 153 -1.04 7.07 -2.71
CA THR A 153 -2.46 7.11 -3.12
C THR A 153 -2.85 5.76 -3.72
N THR A 154 -4.11 5.33 -3.56
CA THR A 154 -4.68 4.11 -4.17
C THR A 154 -4.30 3.93 -5.64
N VAL A 155 -4.39 5.00 -6.43
CA VAL A 155 -4.05 5.01 -7.86
C VAL A 155 -2.62 4.53 -8.10
N SER A 156 -1.65 5.16 -7.43
CA SER A 156 -0.24 4.82 -7.58
C SER A 156 0.07 3.46 -6.93
N ALA A 157 -0.44 3.22 -5.72
CA ALA A 157 -0.11 2.05 -4.92
C ALA A 157 -0.70 0.74 -5.48
N LEU A 158 -1.96 0.71 -5.92
CA LEU A 158 -2.52 -0.47 -6.56
C LEU A 158 -1.84 -0.78 -7.89
N THR A 159 -1.56 0.24 -8.71
CA THR A 159 -0.81 0.04 -9.97
C THR A 159 0.62 -0.44 -9.72
N SER A 160 1.28 0.08 -8.67
CA SER A 160 2.59 -0.38 -8.22
C SER A 160 2.58 -1.82 -7.69
N ILE A 161 1.50 -2.25 -7.02
CA ILE A 161 1.29 -3.66 -6.64
C ILE A 161 1.15 -4.52 -7.90
N THR A 162 0.22 -4.21 -8.79
CA THR A 162 -0.11 -5.11 -9.91
C THR A 162 0.99 -5.17 -10.96
N THR A 163 1.68 -4.06 -11.25
CA THR A 163 2.79 -4.02 -12.21
C THR A 163 4.14 -4.43 -11.61
N GLY A 164 4.31 -4.31 -10.29
CA GLY A 164 5.59 -4.48 -9.60
C GLY A 164 6.59 -3.33 -9.80
N LEU A 165 6.15 -2.21 -10.38
CA LEU A 165 6.98 -1.06 -10.75
C LEU A 165 6.72 0.17 -9.86
N ALA A 166 7.64 1.13 -9.82
CA ALA A 166 7.44 2.40 -9.16
C ALA A 166 6.51 3.34 -9.96
N PRO A 167 5.88 4.36 -9.32
CA PRO A 167 4.96 5.28 -10.01
C PRO A 167 5.56 6.03 -11.20
N ALA A 168 6.84 6.38 -11.13
CA ALA A 168 7.57 7.02 -12.23
C ALA A 168 7.83 6.08 -13.43
N GLU A 169 7.81 4.76 -13.22
CA GLU A 169 8.00 3.75 -14.26
C GLU A 169 6.67 3.36 -14.91
N HIS A 170 5.59 3.26 -14.13
CA HIS A 170 4.25 2.90 -14.63
C HIS A 170 3.33 4.09 -14.96
N GLY A 171 3.82 5.34 -14.87
CA GLY A 171 3.13 6.57 -15.33
C GLY A 171 2.03 7.13 -14.42
N LEU A 172 1.37 6.33 -13.59
CA LEU A 172 0.29 6.76 -12.69
C LEU A 172 0.81 7.37 -11.39
N VAL A 173 1.37 8.58 -11.50
CA VAL A 173 2.07 9.35 -10.44
C VAL A 173 1.18 10.18 -9.50
N GLY A 174 -0.12 9.88 -9.39
CA GLY A 174 -0.97 10.47 -8.36
C GLY A 174 -2.48 10.42 -8.64
N TYR A 175 -3.28 10.97 -7.73
CA TYR A 175 -4.74 10.98 -7.83
C TYR A 175 -5.28 11.93 -8.92
N ARG A 176 -4.67 13.11 -9.06
CA ARG A 176 -4.90 14.05 -10.16
C ARG A 176 -3.59 14.29 -10.88
N ILE A 177 -3.53 14.05 -12.19
CA ILE A 177 -2.31 14.22 -12.99
C ILE A 177 -2.61 15.24 -14.09
N ASP A 178 -1.64 16.09 -14.40
CA ASP A 178 -1.75 16.95 -15.58
C ASP A 178 -1.41 16.16 -16.84
N MET A 179 -2.29 16.20 -17.83
CA MET A 179 -2.19 15.48 -19.09
C MET A 179 -1.87 16.45 -20.26
N GLY A 180 -1.07 17.48 -20.00
CA GLY A 180 -0.72 18.54 -20.95
C GLY A 180 -1.66 19.73 -20.89
N GLY A 181 -1.78 20.39 -19.73
CA GLY A 181 -2.70 21.50 -19.50
C GLY A 181 -4.15 21.07 -19.19
N ARG A 182 -4.34 19.80 -18.80
CA ARG A 182 -5.63 19.22 -18.46
C ARG A 182 -5.49 18.26 -17.28
N VAL A 183 -6.02 18.66 -16.13
CA VAL A 183 -5.92 17.87 -14.89
C VAL A 183 -6.99 16.78 -14.85
N MET A 184 -6.59 15.54 -15.15
CA MET A 184 -7.46 14.35 -15.07
C MET A 184 -7.44 13.75 -13.66
N GLN A 185 -8.60 13.39 -13.12
CA GLN A 185 -8.75 12.61 -11.89
C GLN A 185 -8.73 11.11 -12.23
N MET A 186 -7.70 10.38 -11.80
CA MET A 186 -7.40 9.04 -12.30
C MET A 186 -8.47 7.99 -11.97
N LEU A 187 -9.06 8.02 -10.76
CA LEU A 187 -10.11 7.04 -10.39
C LEU A 187 -11.40 7.17 -11.23
N LYS A 188 -11.73 8.39 -11.68
CA LYS A 188 -12.84 8.64 -12.61
C LYS A 188 -12.42 8.58 -14.08
N TRP A 189 -11.11 8.65 -14.34
CA TRP A 189 -10.51 8.84 -15.65
C TRP A 189 -11.13 10.02 -16.42
N GLY A 190 -11.35 11.10 -15.67
CA GLY A 190 -12.22 12.20 -16.08
C GLY A 190 -11.79 13.54 -15.52
N ASP A 191 -12.32 14.61 -16.07
CA ASP A 191 -12.29 15.94 -15.47
C ASP A 191 -13.72 16.50 -15.31
N GLU A 192 -13.85 17.81 -15.06
CA GLU A 192 -15.15 18.48 -14.92
C GLU A 192 -16.01 18.42 -16.19
N LYS A 193 -15.43 18.10 -17.35
CA LYS A 193 -16.13 17.95 -18.63
C LYS A 193 -16.50 16.49 -18.95
N GLY A 194 -16.16 15.55 -18.06
CA GLY A 194 -16.53 14.13 -18.17
C GLY A 194 -15.37 13.18 -18.45
N ASP A 195 -15.69 12.05 -19.08
CA ASP A 195 -14.79 10.91 -19.32
C ASP A 195 -13.75 11.21 -20.41
N LEU A 196 -12.48 10.85 -20.16
CA LEU A 196 -11.36 11.14 -21.06
C LEU A 196 -10.74 9.91 -21.73
N ARG A 197 -11.35 8.71 -21.62
CA ARG A 197 -10.82 7.47 -22.23
C ARG A 197 -10.47 7.60 -23.71
N ASN A 198 -11.29 8.31 -24.48
CA ASN A 198 -11.07 8.50 -25.92
C ASN A 198 -9.88 9.41 -26.25
N MET A 199 -9.46 10.25 -25.30
CA MET A 199 -8.33 11.18 -25.44
C MET A 199 -7.04 10.61 -24.84
N TYR A 200 -7.18 9.89 -23.72
CA TYR A 200 -6.09 9.25 -22.99
C TYR A 200 -6.48 7.79 -22.74
N SER A 201 -6.13 6.89 -23.65
CA SER A 201 -6.48 5.46 -23.51
C SER A 201 -5.75 4.84 -22.30
N PRO A 202 -6.42 4.05 -21.43
CA PRO A 202 -5.82 3.50 -20.21
C PRO A 202 -4.52 2.70 -20.42
N ASP A 203 -4.44 1.93 -21.50
CA ASP A 203 -3.28 1.14 -21.91
C ASP A 203 -2.12 1.98 -22.49
N LEU A 204 -2.40 3.19 -22.98
CA LEU A 204 -1.36 4.12 -23.43
C LEU A 204 -0.81 4.97 -22.28
N VAL A 205 -1.67 5.36 -21.34
CA VAL A 205 -1.26 6.08 -20.11
C VAL A 205 -0.49 5.16 -19.15
N GLN A 206 -0.90 3.89 -19.08
CA GLN A 206 -0.27 2.84 -18.27
C GLN A 206 0.08 1.65 -19.19
N PRO A 207 1.28 1.61 -19.80
CA PRO A 207 1.63 0.58 -20.79
C PRO A 207 2.15 -0.73 -20.18
N CYS A 208 2.67 -0.72 -18.95
CA CYS A 208 3.31 -1.88 -18.33
C CYS A 208 2.26 -2.94 -17.94
N PRO A 209 2.35 -4.20 -18.38
CA PRO A 209 1.31 -5.20 -18.14
C PRO A 209 1.19 -5.54 -16.64
N PRO A 210 -0.04 -5.62 -16.08
CA PRO A 210 -0.23 -6.08 -14.70
C PRO A 210 0.04 -7.58 -14.59
N PHE A 211 0.36 -8.03 -13.37
CA PHE A 211 0.67 -9.42 -13.02
C PHE A 211 1.75 -10.05 -13.91
N MET A 212 2.72 -9.24 -14.37
CA MET A 212 3.77 -9.65 -15.33
C MET A 212 3.20 -10.22 -16.66
N GLY A 213 1.97 -9.84 -17.01
CA GLY A 213 1.24 -10.36 -18.17
C GLY A 213 0.42 -11.63 -17.89
N ALA A 214 0.40 -12.16 -16.67
CA ALA A 214 -0.40 -13.32 -16.31
C ALA A 214 -1.90 -12.98 -16.23
N SER A 215 -2.73 -13.84 -16.81
CA SER A 215 -4.17 -13.78 -16.58
C SER A 215 -4.49 -14.37 -15.21
N VAL A 216 -4.85 -13.49 -14.27
CA VAL A 216 -5.11 -13.80 -12.84
C VAL A 216 -6.60 -13.62 -12.53
N PRO A 217 -7.25 -14.48 -11.71
CA PRO A 217 -8.57 -14.19 -11.17
C PRO A 217 -8.50 -13.02 -10.18
N VAL A 218 -9.28 -11.97 -10.46
CA VAL A 218 -9.29 -10.71 -9.71
C VAL A 218 -10.66 -10.45 -9.11
N LEU A 219 -10.76 -10.51 -7.79
CA LEU A 219 -11.94 -10.16 -7.03
C LEU A 219 -11.87 -8.69 -6.61
N SER A 220 -12.72 -7.86 -7.19
CA SER A 220 -12.89 -6.45 -6.84
C SER A 220 -14.38 -6.08 -6.90
N LYS A 221 -14.75 -4.85 -6.55
CA LYS A 221 -16.15 -4.41 -6.65
C LYS A 221 -16.66 -4.49 -8.08
N ALA A 222 -17.81 -5.15 -8.27
CA ALA A 222 -18.45 -5.28 -9.58
C ALA A 222 -18.77 -3.90 -10.20
N GLU A 223 -18.99 -2.87 -9.39
CA GLU A 223 -19.22 -1.49 -9.85
C GLU A 223 -17.97 -0.82 -10.45
N LEU A 224 -16.78 -1.39 -10.23
CA LEU A 224 -15.51 -0.90 -10.79
C LEU A 224 -15.09 -1.65 -12.07
N GLU A 225 -15.79 -2.73 -12.44
CA GLU A 225 -15.52 -3.47 -13.67
C GLU A 225 -15.77 -2.58 -14.90
N GLY A 226 -14.89 -2.68 -15.90
CA GLY A 226 -14.95 -1.81 -17.08
C GLY A 226 -14.63 -0.33 -16.82
N SER A 227 -14.36 0.09 -15.56
CA SER A 227 -13.81 1.43 -15.30
C SER A 227 -12.43 1.57 -15.94
N ALA A 228 -12.09 2.79 -16.36
CA ALA A 228 -10.82 3.04 -17.02
C ALA A 228 -9.61 2.87 -16.11
N PHE A 229 -9.73 3.16 -14.81
CA PHE A 229 -8.68 2.82 -13.86
C PHE A 229 -8.49 1.31 -13.74
N THR A 230 -9.58 0.52 -13.71
CA THR A 230 -9.51 -0.95 -13.79
C THR A 230 -8.80 -1.41 -15.07
N GLN A 231 -9.09 -0.83 -16.23
CA GLN A 231 -8.34 -1.15 -17.46
C GLN A 231 -6.85 -0.76 -17.36
N ALA A 232 -6.53 0.37 -16.72
CA ALA A 232 -5.15 0.80 -16.56
C ALA A 232 -4.32 -0.17 -15.70
N HIS A 233 -4.83 -0.66 -14.56
CA HIS A 233 -4.03 -1.48 -13.63
C HIS A 233 -4.39 -2.98 -13.54
N LEU A 234 -5.45 -3.42 -14.23
CA LEU A 234 -5.98 -4.80 -14.20
C LEU A 234 -6.41 -5.34 -15.58
N ARG A 235 -5.98 -4.77 -16.73
CA ARG A 235 -6.25 -5.39 -18.05
C ARG A 235 -5.66 -6.80 -18.17
N GLY A 236 -6.33 -7.70 -18.89
CA GLY A 236 -5.90 -9.08 -19.14
C GLY A 236 -6.22 -10.10 -18.03
N VAL A 237 -6.79 -9.65 -16.91
CA VAL A 237 -7.21 -10.49 -15.77
C VAL A 237 -8.52 -11.23 -16.07
N ARG A 238 -8.88 -12.21 -15.24
CA ARG A 238 -10.21 -12.81 -15.18
C ARG A 238 -11.02 -12.10 -14.07
N PRO A 239 -11.93 -11.17 -14.40
CA PRO A 239 -12.71 -10.46 -13.38
C PRO A 239 -13.66 -11.42 -12.64
N LYS A 240 -13.77 -11.21 -11.32
CA LYS A 240 -14.61 -11.94 -10.37
C LYS A 240 -15.30 -10.93 -9.44
N GLY A 241 -16.08 -10.03 -10.04
CA GLY A 241 -16.73 -8.92 -9.37
C GLY A 241 -17.66 -9.32 -8.24
N TRP A 242 -17.48 -8.74 -7.06
CA TRP A 242 -18.36 -8.91 -5.91
C TRP A 242 -19.20 -7.65 -5.66
N ARG A 243 -20.43 -7.83 -5.15
CA ARG A 243 -21.32 -6.73 -4.71
C ARG A 243 -21.44 -6.63 -3.20
N ALA A 244 -21.32 -7.76 -2.51
CA ALA A 244 -21.25 -7.87 -1.05
C ALA A 244 -19.95 -8.59 -0.68
N ALA A 245 -19.29 -8.11 0.38
CA ALA A 245 -18.00 -8.65 0.82
C ALA A 245 -18.08 -10.13 1.26
N SER A 246 -19.25 -10.59 1.68
CA SER A 246 -19.53 -12.00 2.00
C SER A 246 -19.30 -12.97 0.85
N SER A 247 -19.37 -12.52 -0.41
CA SER A 247 -19.09 -13.36 -1.59
C SER A 247 -17.59 -13.64 -1.79
N ILE A 248 -16.70 -12.82 -1.21
CA ILE A 248 -15.25 -12.87 -1.48
C ILE A 248 -14.65 -14.22 -1.06
N SER A 249 -14.95 -14.69 0.17
CA SER A 249 -14.45 -15.99 0.64
C SER A 249 -15.03 -17.17 -0.14
N VAL A 250 -16.30 -17.09 -0.57
CA VAL A 250 -16.95 -18.15 -1.37
C VAL A 250 -16.23 -18.32 -2.71
N GLU A 251 -16.06 -17.23 -3.45
CA GLU A 251 -15.35 -17.22 -4.75
C GLU A 251 -13.88 -17.65 -4.61
N ILE A 252 -13.16 -17.21 -3.57
CA ILE A 252 -11.80 -17.67 -3.28
C ILE A 252 -11.78 -19.19 -3.04
N GLY A 253 -12.71 -19.72 -2.26
CA GLY A 253 -12.80 -21.16 -1.98
C GLY A 253 -13.10 -22.00 -3.23
N GLU A 254 -13.93 -21.48 -4.14
CA GLU A 254 -14.18 -22.12 -5.44
C GLU A 254 -12.93 -22.11 -6.34
N LEU A 255 -12.26 -20.96 -6.48
CA LEU A 255 -11.04 -20.82 -7.27
C LEU A 255 -9.90 -21.71 -6.72
N LEU A 256 -9.73 -21.79 -5.39
CA LEU A 256 -8.75 -22.65 -4.75
C LEU A 256 -9.03 -24.13 -5.02
N ARG A 257 -10.28 -24.57 -4.90
CA ARG A 257 -10.69 -25.96 -5.21
C ARG A 257 -10.57 -26.28 -6.72
N ALA A 258 -10.71 -25.29 -7.59
CA ALA A 258 -10.44 -25.41 -9.03
C ALA A 258 -8.94 -25.43 -9.38
N GLY A 259 -8.04 -25.25 -8.40
CA GLY A 259 -6.58 -25.33 -8.59
C GLY A 259 -5.91 -24.02 -9.03
N GLU A 260 -6.57 -22.87 -8.88
CA GLU A 260 -5.98 -21.57 -9.23
C GLU A 260 -4.75 -21.28 -8.36
N LYS A 261 -3.61 -21.02 -9.01
CA LYS A 261 -2.30 -20.87 -8.34
C LYS A 261 -2.11 -19.52 -7.67
N PHE A 262 -2.76 -18.48 -8.20
CA PHE A 262 -2.68 -17.14 -7.66
C PHE A 262 -4.04 -16.46 -7.79
N ILE A 263 -4.54 -15.89 -6.71
CA ILE A 263 -5.82 -15.18 -6.67
C ILE A 263 -5.54 -13.80 -6.08
N TYR A 264 -5.99 -12.75 -6.75
CA TYR A 264 -5.92 -11.39 -6.24
C TYR A 264 -7.31 -10.94 -5.79
N ALA A 265 -7.43 -10.47 -4.56
CA ALA A 265 -8.66 -9.91 -4.02
C ALA A 265 -8.38 -8.50 -3.47
N TYR A 266 -9.32 -7.58 -3.65
CA TYR A 266 -9.23 -6.21 -3.17
C TYR A 266 -10.50 -5.84 -2.39
N TYR A 267 -10.32 -5.20 -1.24
CA TYR A 267 -11.38 -4.76 -0.33
C TYR A 267 -11.14 -3.30 0.10
N ASP A 268 -12.10 -2.41 -0.20
CA ASP A 268 -11.99 -0.96 -0.04
C ASP A 268 -12.63 -0.40 1.24
N GLY A 269 -13.27 -1.26 2.05
CA GLY A 269 -14.15 -0.82 3.14
C GLY A 269 -13.44 0.03 4.20
N VAL A 270 -12.27 -0.43 4.66
CA VAL A 270 -11.44 0.25 5.68
C VAL A 270 -11.06 1.66 5.26
N ASP A 271 -10.52 1.84 4.05
CA ASP A 271 -10.16 3.17 3.54
C ASP A 271 -11.38 4.08 3.44
N LYS A 272 -12.46 3.58 2.81
CA LYS A 272 -13.71 4.31 2.60
C LYS A 272 -14.30 4.83 3.91
N ILE A 273 -14.42 3.98 4.94
CA ILE A 273 -15.03 4.37 6.22
C ILE A 273 -14.15 5.40 6.96
N ALA A 274 -12.82 5.24 6.97
CA ALA A 274 -11.95 6.24 7.57
C ALA A 274 -11.94 7.57 6.79
N HIS A 275 -12.11 7.55 5.46
CA HIS A 275 -12.26 8.76 4.67
C HIS A 275 -13.58 9.50 4.93
N GLU A 276 -14.68 8.78 5.14
CA GLU A 276 -16.00 9.36 5.42
C GLU A 276 -16.18 9.80 6.89
N ARG A 277 -15.60 9.05 7.84
CA ARG A 277 -15.91 9.15 9.28
C ARG A 277 -14.70 9.39 10.19
N GLY A 278 -13.48 9.32 9.66
CA GLY A 278 -12.27 9.33 10.46
C GLY A 278 -12.09 8.05 11.29
N PHE A 279 -11.08 8.06 12.17
CA PHE A 279 -10.88 6.99 13.15
C PHE A 279 -11.85 7.14 14.33
N GLY A 280 -12.32 6.00 14.86
CA GLY A 280 -13.34 5.91 15.91
C GLY A 280 -14.30 4.74 15.65
N PRO A 281 -15.48 4.68 16.31
CA PRO A 281 -16.33 3.49 16.33
C PRO A 281 -16.77 2.93 14.98
N PHE A 282 -16.93 3.78 13.96
CA PHE A 282 -17.23 3.33 12.59
C PHE A 282 -16.03 2.62 11.96
N TYR A 283 -14.83 3.20 12.07
CA TYR A 283 -13.58 2.59 11.61
C TYR A 283 -13.27 1.28 12.36
N GLU A 284 -13.49 1.25 13.67
CA GLU A 284 -13.31 0.06 14.51
C GLU A 284 -14.28 -1.08 14.13
N ALA A 285 -15.53 -0.74 13.76
CA ALA A 285 -16.50 -1.70 13.25
C ALA A 285 -16.12 -2.23 11.85
N GLU A 286 -15.54 -1.37 11.02
CA GLU A 286 -15.02 -1.76 9.71
C GLU A 286 -13.77 -2.64 9.83
N LEU A 287 -12.88 -2.36 10.79
CA LEU A 287 -11.74 -3.23 11.13
C LEU A 287 -12.19 -4.63 11.57
N ARG A 288 -13.23 -4.74 12.41
CA ARG A 288 -13.85 -6.04 12.77
C ARG A 288 -14.44 -6.75 11.54
N SER A 289 -14.99 -5.99 10.59
CA SER A 289 -15.57 -6.54 9.36
C SER A 289 -14.48 -7.08 8.42
N ALA A 290 -13.37 -6.34 8.30
CA ALA A 290 -12.18 -6.75 7.56
C ALA A 290 -11.49 -7.98 8.19
N ASP A 291 -11.38 -8.05 9.52
CA ASP A 291 -10.86 -9.22 10.23
C ASP A 291 -11.76 -10.46 10.03
N SER A 292 -13.08 -10.27 10.09
CA SER A 292 -14.06 -11.33 9.80
C SER A 292 -13.94 -11.84 8.36
N LEU A 293 -13.67 -10.96 7.39
CA LEU A 293 -13.37 -11.36 6.02
C LEU A 293 -12.08 -12.21 5.94
N VAL A 294 -11.02 -11.82 6.65
CA VAL A 294 -9.78 -12.61 6.75
C VAL A 294 -10.03 -13.98 7.38
N ALA A 295 -10.85 -14.07 8.44
CA ALA A 295 -11.28 -15.33 9.04
C ALA A 295 -12.05 -16.22 8.06
N ASN A 296 -13.05 -15.67 7.36
CA ASN A 296 -13.84 -16.40 6.38
C ASN A 296 -12.99 -16.91 5.20
N ILE A 297 -11.96 -16.16 4.77
CA ILE A 297 -11.03 -16.62 3.74
C ILE A 297 -10.13 -17.73 4.27
N LYS A 298 -9.66 -17.64 5.53
CA LYS A 298 -8.86 -18.68 6.19
C LYS A 298 -9.61 -20.02 6.25
N GLU A 299 -10.91 -20.02 6.49
CA GLU A 299 -11.75 -21.23 6.55
C GLU A 299 -11.88 -21.97 5.21
N VAL A 300 -11.73 -21.28 4.07
CA VAL A 300 -11.83 -21.88 2.73
C VAL A 300 -10.47 -22.25 2.10
N LEU A 301 -9.37 -22.02 2.82
CA LEU A 301 -8.04 -22.39 2.35
C LEU A 301 -7.91 -23.91 2.18
N VAL A 302 -7.19 -24.32 1.14
CA VAL A 302 -6.88 -25.72 0.84
C VAL A 302 -5.44 -26.06 1.24
N SER A 303 -5.13 -27.35 1.39
CA SER A 303 -3.77 -27.85 1.72
C SER A 303 -2.71 -27.21 0.81
N GLY A 304 -1.66 -26.64 1.42
CA GLY A 304 -0.56 -25.98 0.70
C GLY A 304 -0.94 -24.66 -0.01
N SER A 305 -2.09 -24.08 0.32
CA SER A 305 -2.42 -22.68 -0.02
C SER A 305 -2.11 -21.74 1.15
N VAL A 306 -1.87 -20.46 0.86
CA VAL A 306 -1.65 -19.42 1.88
C VAL A 306 -2.48 -18.15 1.59
N LEU A 307 -2.96 -17.52 2.67
CA LEU A 307 -3.56 -16.19 2.61
C LEU A 307 -2.50 -15.14 2.95
N LEU A 308 -2.26 -14.24 2.00
CA LEU A 308 -1.35 -13.11 2.02
C LEU A 308 -2.18 -11.82 2.03
N VAL A 309 -2.42 -11.21 3.18
CA VAL A 309 -3.12 -9.91 3.29
C VAL A 309 -2.11 -8.79 3.15
N THR A 310 -2.44 -7.64 2.56
CA THR A 310 -1.61 -6.41 2.56
C THR A 310 -2.50 -5.17 2.53
N ALA A 311 -1.90 -3.99 2.63
CA ALA A 311 -2.51 -2.74 2.21
C ALA A 311 -1.71 -2.07 1.11
N ASP A 312 -2.38 -1.23 0.33
CA ASP A 312 -1.79 -0.34 -0.66
C ASP A 312 -1.08 0.85 0.04
N HIS A 313 -1.70 1.40 1.07
CA HIS A 313 -1.21 2.49 1.89
C HIS A 313 -1.82 2.48 3.31
N GLY A 314 -1.45 3.46 4.11
CA GLY A 314 -2.02 3.70 5.44
C GLY A 314 -2.47 5.15 5.58
N GLN A 315 -3.32 5.37 6.59
CA GLN A 315 -4.06 6.62 6.75
C GLN A 315 -3.57 7.45 7.94
N VAL A 316 -3.89 8.75 7.95
CA VAL A 316 -3.58 9.67 9.05
C VAL A 316 -4.78 10.58 9.30
N MET A 317 -5.13 10.76 10.58
CA MET A 317 -6.12 11.75 10.97
C MET A 317 -5.53 13.15 10.91
N VAL A 318 -6.06 13.98 10.02
CA VAL A 318 -5.68 15.39 9.86
C VAL A 318 -6.56 16.34 10.69
N GLY A 319 -7.80 15.98 10.99
CA GLY A 319 -8.73 16.85 11.73
C GLY A 319 -8.87 18.22 11.04
N THR A 320 -8.73 19.30 11.81
CA THR A 320 -8.71 20.69 11.30
C THR A 320 -7.32 21.17 10.85
N ASN A 321 -6.29 20.31 10.89
CA ASN A 321 -4.92 20.67 10.52
C ASN A 321 -4.72 20.69 8.99
N THR A 322 -5.43 21.59 8.32
CA THR A 322 -5.40 21.77 6.86
C THR A 322 -4.98 23.19 6.49
N THR A 323 -3.78 23.34 5.93
CA THR A 323 -3.26 24.64 5.48
C THR A 323 -3.47 24.81 3.98
N PRO A 324 -4.22 25.82 3.51
CA PRO A 324 -4.30 26.14 2.08
C PRO A 324 -2.99 26.78 1.59
N PRO A 325 -2.63 26.67 0.30
CA PRO A 325 -1.49 27.38 -0.25
C PRO A 325 -1.64 28.90 -0.08
N HIS A 326 -0.57 29.57 0.33
CA HIS A 326 -0.57 31.00 0.63
C HIS A 326 -0.92 31.85 -0.61
N ALA A 327 -1.58 32.99 -0.42
CA ALA A 327 -2.10 33.81 -1.53
C ALA A 327 -1.02 34.20 -2.55
N ASN A 328 0.19 34.54 -2.11
CA ASN A 328 1.32 34.88 -3.00
C ASN A 328 1.80 33.69 -3.86
N VAL A 329 1.59 32.45 -3.40
CA VAL A 329 1.88 31.23 -4.15
C VAL A 329 0.79 30.98 -5.19
N LEU A 330 -0.48 31.14 -4.80
CA LEU A 330 -1.63 31.04 -5.70
C LEU A 330 -1.61 32.11 -6.81
N ALA A 331 -1.12 33.32 -6.53
CA ALA A 331 -0.98 34.38 -7.52
C ALA A 331 -0.05 34.00 -8.68
N MET A 332 1.01 33.23 -8.41
CA MET A 332 1.96 32.72 -9.41
C MET A 332 1.53 31.36 -10.01
N THR A 333 0.50 30.73 -9.45
CA THR A 333 -0.01 29.44 -9.92
C THR A 333 -1.06 29.67 -11.03
N ALA A 334 -0.97 28.89 -12.10
CA ALA A 334 -1.99 28.80 -13.16
C ALA A 334 -3.07 27.77 -12.79
N TYR A 335 -2.66 26.57 -12.39
CA TYR A 335 -3.56 25.50 -11.93
C TYR A 335 -2.82 24.49 -11.03
N GLN A 336 -3.54 23.53 -10.47
CA GLN A 336 -3.03 22.59 -9.45
C GLN A 336 -3.45 21.15 -9.77
N SER A 337 -2.51 20.22 -9.60
CA SER A 337 -2.77 18.77 -9.64
C SER A 337 -2.17 18.08 -8.40
N GLY A 338 -2.13 16.74 -8.38
CA GLY A 338 -1.72 15.94 -7.23
C GLY A 338 -2.82 15.65 -6.21
N GLU A 339 -2.42 15.43 -4.96
CA GLU A 339 -3.30 15.20 -3.80
C GLU A 339 -3.01 16.20 -2.67
N GLY A 340 -3.78 16.18 -1.58
CA GLY A 340 -3.67 17.14 -0.49
C GLY A 340 -2.28 17.21 0.16
N ARG A 341 -1.60 16.07 0.27
CA ARG A 341 -0.26 15.87 0.87
C ARG A 341 0.87 15.79 -0.16
N PHE A 342 0.55 15.81 -1.46
CA PHE A 342 1.51 15.70 -2.56
C PHE A 342 1.00 16.50 -3.74
N ARG A 343 1.09 17.83 -3.61
CA ARG A 343 0.47 18.82 -4.49
C ARG A 343 1.44 19.32 -5.54
N TRP A 344 0.97 19.45 -6.77
CA TRP A 344 1.76 19.94 -7.90
C TRP A 344 1.22 21.32 -8.28
N LEU A 345 2.08 22.34 -8.23
CA LEU A 345 1.74 23.73 -8.55
C LEU A 345 2.25 24.05 -9.95
N HIS A 346 1.35 24.28 -10.89
CA HIS A 346 1.72 24.61 -12.27
C HIS A 346 1.84 26.13 -12.38
N ALA A 347 3.03 26.63 -12.69
CA ALA A 347 3.29 28.06 -12.79
C ALA A 347 2.52 28.73 -13.92
N ARG A 348 2.31 30.04 -13.81
CA ARG A 348 2.02 30.89 -14.96
C ARG A 348 3.30 31.07 -15.76
N ASN A 349 3.19 31.20 -17.09
CA ASN A 349 4.34 31.34 -17.98
C ASN A 349 5.29 32.45 -17.51
N GLY A 350 6.55 32.10 -17.23
CA GLY A 350 7.59 33.04 -16.80
C GLY A 350 7.58 33.36 -15.30
N THR A 351 6.73 32.71 -14.49
CA THR A 351 6.70 32.88 -13.02
C THR A 351 7.23 31.66 -12.26
N GLU A 352 7.93 30.73 -12.92
CA GLU A 352 8.38 29.45 -12.35
C GLU A 352 9.34 29.67 -11.17
N VAL A 353 10.32 30.55 -11.35
CA VAL A 353 11.32 30.91 -10.31
C VAL A 353 10.67 31.65 -9.15
N GLU A 354 9.72 32.56 -9.42
CA GLU A 354 9.00 33.25 -8.36
C GLU A 354 8.05 32.31 -7.60
N LEU A 355 7.34 31.41 -8.29
CA LEU A 355 6.48 30.41 -7.65
C LEU A 355 7.28 29.55 -6.66
N LEU A 356 8.44 29.03 -7.08
CA LEU A 356 9.32 28.26 -6.20
C LEU A 356 9.80 29.09 -5.01
N ALA A 357 10.23 30.33 -5.23
CA ALA A 357 10.67 31.23 -4.16
C ALA A 357 9.54 31.56 -3.17
N ARG A 358 8.32 31.86 -3.64
CA ARG A 358 7.16 32.12 -2.78
C ARG A 358 6.72 30.85 -2.04
N ALA A 359 6.68 29.70 -2.70
CA ALA A 359 6.33 28.43 -2.07
C ALA A 359 7.33 28.09 -0.96
N THR A 360 8.63 28.24 -1.23
CA THR A 360 9.71 28.06 -0.25
C THR A 360 9.54 29.01 0.94
N GLN A 361 9.33 30.31 0.67
CA GLN A 361 9.15 31.34 1.69
C GLN A 361 7.97 31.07 2.64
N HIS A 362 6.84 30.57 2.11
CA HIS A 362 5.57 30.46 2.84
C HIS A 362 5.22 29.05 3.34
N HIS A 363 5.93 28.01 2.90
CA HIS A 363 5.60 26.61 3.24
C HIS A 363 6.77 25.70 3.58
N SER A 364 8.05 26.10 3.45
CA SER A 364 9.18 25.20 3.77
C SER A 364 9.32 24.85 5.27
N ASP A 365 8.56 25.50 6.15
CA ASP A 365 8.38 25.13 7.55
C ASP A 365 7.40 23.97 7.74
N CYS A 366 6.46 23.76 6.82
CA CYS A 366 5.34 22.82 6.98
C CYS A 366 5.22 21.78 5.84
N ALA A 367 5.97 21.94 4.75
CA ALA A 367 5.97 21.07 3.58
C ALA A 367 7.34 21.02 2.89
N TRP A 368 7.63 19.93 2.18
CA TRP A 368 8.77 19.90 1.25
C TRP A 368 8.37 20.61 -0.04
N VAL A 369 9.05 21.71 -0.35
CA VAL A 369 8.99 22.41 -1.62
C VAL A 369 10.23 22.04 -2.45
N VAL A 370 10.02 21.66 -3.71
CA VAL A 370 11.04 21.26 -4.71
C VAL A 370 10.73 21.87 -6.07
#